data_AF-B8AUC4-F1
#
_entry.id   AF-B8AUC4-F1
#
_cell.length_a   1.000
_cell.length_b   1.000
_cell.length_c   1.000
_cell.angle_alpha   90.00
_cell.angle_beta   90.00
_cell.angle_gamma   90.00
#
_symmetry.space_group_name_H-M   'P 1'
#
loop_
_entity.id
_entity.type
_entity.pdbx_description
1 polymer ?
#
loop_
_entity_poly.entity_id
_entity_poly.type
_entity_poly.pdbx_seq_one_letter_code
_entity_poly.pdbx_strand_id
1 'polypeptide(L)'
;MAFTVVYISFSIVLSAYLIGNMTALIVKGSRTERFRDRMTDLIRYMNRNRLGSAIRSQVKDHLMLQYESSYTRDRVIVDDIPVAVRSKMSQTLYLDMVSRVGLFRGCSDDFLSQIVLKLHEEFFLPGEVILEQGTVVDQIYIVAHGCLVLFFTETRDF
;
A
#
# COMPACT_ATOMS: atom_id res chain seq x y z
N MET A 1 17.75 -59.01 7.54
CA MET A 1 17.13 -58.27 8.66
C MET A 1 17.76 -56.90 8.87
N ALA A 2 19.08 -56.78 8.99
CA ALA A 2 19.72 -55.45 9.16
C ALA A 2 19.42 -54.49 7.99
N PHE A 3 19.55 -54.95 6.74
CA PHE A 3 19.24 -54.15 5.55
C PHE A 3 17.79 -53.63 5.52
N THR A 4 16.82 -54.49 5.85
CA THR A 4 15.40 -54.12 5.88
C THR A 4 15.10 -53.11 6.99
N VAL A 5 15.75 -53.23 8.15
CA VAL A 5 15.60 -52.26 9.26
C VAL A 5 16.18 -50.90 8.86
N VAL A 6 17.36 -50.86 8.24
CA VAL A 6 17.98 -49.61 7.77
C VAL A 6 17.12 -48.94 6.69
N TYR A 7 16.60 -49.72 5.74
CA TYR A 7 15.74 -49.20 4.67
C TYR A 7 14.44 -48.58 5.19
N ILE A 8 13.76 -49.25 6.13
CA ILE A 8 12.52 -48.74 6.73
C ILE A 8 12.78 -47.46 7.54
N SER A 9 13.83 -47.44 8.35
CA SER A 9 14.22 -46.24 9.11
C SER A 9 14.50 -45.05 8.19
N PHE A 10 15.24 -45.28 7.10
CA PHE A 10 15.52 -44.24 6.12
C PHE A 10 14.25 -43.74 5.41
N SER A 11 13.37 -44.65 5.00
CA SER A 11 12.10 -44.32 4.34
C SER A 11 11.18 -43.47 5.20
N ILE A 12 11.08 -43.78 6.50
CA ILE A 12 10.26 -43.00 7.46
C ILE A 12 10.84 -41.60 7.64
N VAL A 13 12.16 -41.47 7.82
CA VAL A 13 12.83 -40.16 7.98
C VAL A 13 12.67 -39.30 6.72
N LEU A 14 12.86 -39.89 5.54
CA LEU A 14 12.71 -39.19 4.27
C LEU A 14 11.28 -38.71 4.06
N SER A 15 10.28 -39.56 4.37
CA SER A 15 8.87 -39.22 4.24
C SER A 15 8.48 -38.08 5.19
N ALA A 16 8.93 -38.14 6.45
CA ALA A 16 8.70 -37.08 7.42
C ALA A 16 9.32 -35.75 6.98
N TYR A 17 10.55 -35.78 6.42
CA TYR A 17 11.21 -34.60 5.89
C TYR A 17 10.43 -33.98 4.72
N LEU A 18 9.98 -34.79 3.76
CA LEU A 18 9.23 -34.30 2.60
C LEU A 18 7.90 -33.67 3.01
N ILE A 19 7.13 -34.33 3.90
CA ILE A 19 5.86 -33.80 4.40
C ILE A 19 6.08 -32.51 5.19
N GLY A 20 7.12 -32.44 6.03
CA GLY A 20 7.47 -31.25 6.77
C GLY A 20 7.79 -30.07 5.86
N ASN A 21 8.59 -30.30 4.81
CA ASN A 21 8.94 -29.25 3.85
C ASN A 21 7.75 -28.82 2.99
N MET A 22 6.90 -29.75 2.53
CA MET A 22 5.67 -29.40 1.80
C MET A 22 4.73 -28.56 2.67
N THR A 23 4.56 -28.94 3.93
CA THR A 23 3.73 -28.18 4.89
C THR A 23 4.33 -26.80 5.13
N ALA A 24 5.64 -26.71 5.31
CA ALA A 24 6.34 -25.43 5.48
C ALA A 24 6.18 -24.53 4.25
N LEU A 25 6.22 -25.08 3.03
CA LEU A 25 5.99 -24.33 1.79
C LEU A 25 4.55 -23.83 1.66
N ILE A 26 3.57 -24.64 2.04
CA ILE A 26 2.15 -24.25 2.06
C ILE A 26 1.91 -23.15 3.11
N VAL A 27 2.41 -23.35 4.33
CA VAL A 27 2.27 -22.39 5.44
C VAL A 27 3.07 -21.10 5.21
N LYS A 28 4.14 -21.15 4.40
CA LYS A 28 4.85 -19.93 3.97
C LYS A 28 3.97 -19.03 3.09
N GLY A 29 2.73 -19.42 2.84
CA GLY A 29 1.59 -18.52 2.78
C GLY A 29 1.67 -17.61 1.59
N SER A 30 0.92 -17.97 0.55
CA SER A 30 0.69 -17.07 -0.58
C SER A 30 0.34 -15.66 -0.07
N ARG A 31 0.78 -14.61 -0.77
CA ARG A 31 0.45 -13.21 -0.40
C ARG A 31 -1.07 -13.01 -0.19
N THR A 32 -1.88 -13.82 -0.85
CA THR A 32 -3.34 -13.93 -0.71
C THR A 32 -3.79 -14.35 0.69
N GLU A 33 -3.12 -15.30 1.35
CA GLU A 33 -3.47 -15.71 2.71
C GLU A 33 -3.19 -14.60 3.72
N ARG A 34 -2.03 -13.94 3.63
CA ARG A 34 -1.71 -12.79 4.49
C ARG A 34 -2.72 -11.65 4.34
N PHE A 35 -3.20 -11.41 3.12
CA PHE A 35 -4.26 -10.43 2.88
C PHE A 35 -5.59 -10.85 3.51
N ARG A 36 -5.95 -12.13 3.41
CA ARG A 36 -7.16 -12.66 4.02
C ARG A 36 -7.12 -12.54 5.55
N ASP A 37 -5.97 -12.79 6.16
CA ASP A 37 -5.78 -12.63 7.61
C ASP A 37 -5.92 -11.16 8.01
N ARG A 38 -5.24 -10.23 7.32
CA ARG A 38 -5.39 -8.79 7.56
C ARG A 38 -6.83 -8.32 7.40
N MET A 39 -7.52 -8.74 6.34
CA MET A 39 -8.93 -8.42 6.11
C MET A 39 -9.81 -8.94 7.25
N THR A 40 -9.54 -10.16 7.73
CA THR A 40 -10.30 -10.77 8.83
C THR A 40 -10.11 -10.01 10.15
N ASP A 41 -8.87 -9.62 10.46
CA ASP A 41 -8.57 -8.81 11.65
C ASP A 41 -9.20 -7.41 11.57
N LEU A 42 -9.19 -6.79 10.39
CA LEU A 42 -9.85 -5.52 10.15
C LEU A 42 -11.37 -5.63 10.34
N ILE A 43 -12.00 -6.65 9.76
CA ILE A 43 -13.44 -6.93 9.97
C ILE A 43 -13.74 -7.14 11.45
N ARG A 44 -12.88 -7.85 12.19
CA ARG A 44 -13.02 -8.06 13.63
C ARG A 44 -12.96 -6.73 14.40
N TYR A 45 -12.02 -5.85 14.04
CA TYR A 45 -11.89 -4.52 14.62
C TYR A 45 -13.14 -3.65 14.36
N MET A 46 -13.62 -3.62 13.11
CA MET A 46 -14.81 -2.86 12.72
C MET A 46 -16.06 -3.33 13.45
N ASN A 47 -16.24 -4.65 13.60
CA ASN A 47 -17.36 -5.24 14.33
C ASN A 47 -17.30 -4.91 15.83
N ARG A 48 -16.10 -4.95 16.44
CA ARG A 48 -15.91 -4.62 17.86
C ARG A 48 -16.27 -3.17 18.17
N ASN A 49 -15.92 -2.25 17.28
CA ASN A 49 -16.19 -0.82 17.44
C ASN A 49 -17.54 -0.36 16.90
N ARG A 50 -18.38 -1.28 16.38
CA ARG A 50 -19.70 -0.99 15.80
C ARG A 50 -19.66 0.15 14.77
N LEU A 51 -18.68 0.12 13.87
CA LEU A 51 -18.60 1.11 12.79
C LEU A 51 -19.84 1.02 11.90
N GLY A 52 -20.36 2.17 11.49
CA GLY A 52 -21.48 2.27 10.56
C GLY A 52 -21.16 1.60 9.21
N SER A 53 -22.20 1.14 8.50
CA SER A 53 -22.06 0.41 7.23
C SER A 53 -21.29 1.20 6.16
N ALA A 54 -21.42 2.53 6.14
CA ALA A 54 -20.70 3.41 5.22
C ALA A 54 -19.18 3.35 5.42
N ILE A 55 -18.71 3.52 6.66
CA ILE A 55 -17.27 3.44 7.02
C ILE A 55 -16.74 2.04 6.74
N ARG A 56 -17.55 1.00 7.02
CA ARG A 56 -17.16 -0.39 6.75
C ARG A 56 -16.94 -0.67 5.26
N SER A 57 -17.75 -0.08 4.39
CA SER A 57 -17.56 -0.19 2.93
C SER A 57 -16.30 0.54 2.51
N GLN A 58 -16.13 1.80 2.93
CA GLN A 58 -14.94 2.60 2.60
C GLN A 58 -13.64 1.90 3.01
N VAL A 59 -13.57 1.38 4.23
CA VAL A 59 -12.37 0.66 4.71
C VAL A 59 -12.10 -0.61 3.91
N LYS A 60 -13.15 -1.34 3.52
CA LYS A 60 -13.02 -2.55 2.71
C LYS A 60 -12.53 -2.22 1.30
N ASP A 61 -13.11 -1.19 0.68
CA ASP A 61 -12.76 -0.73 -0.66
C ASP A 61 -11.33 -0.17 -0.67
N HIS A 62 -10.92 0.53 0.39
CA HIS A 62 -9.57 1.04 0.54
C HIS A 62 -8.56 -0.10 0.65
N LEU A 63 -8.88 -1.13 1.44
CA LEU A 63 -8.02 -2.30 1.60
C LEU A 63 -7.95 -3.13 0.30
N MET A 64 -9.03 -3.20 -0.48
CA MET A 64 -9.03 -3.83 -1.81
C MET A 64 -8.16 -3.06 -2.79
N LEU A 65 -8.27 -1.73 -2.87
CA LEU A 65 -7.38 -0.90 -3.69
C LEU A 65 -5.93 -1.00 -3.23
N GLN A 66 -5.68 -1.03 -1.92
CA GLN A 66 -4.33 -1.18 -1.39
C GLN A 66 -3.75 -2.55 -1.75
N TYR A 67 -4.58 -3.60 -1.83
CA TYR A 67 -4.16 -4.93 -2.25
C TYR A 67 -3.89 -5.01 -3.75
N GLU A 68 -4.77 -4.46 -4.60
CA GLU A 68 -4.54 -4.41 -6.04
C GLU A 68 -3.35 -3.52 -6.41
N SER A 69 -3.19 -2.37 -5.74
CA SER A 69 -2.00 -1.52 -5.92
C SER A 69 -0.73 -2.13 -5.31
N SER A 70 -0.82 -2.90 -4.21
CA SER A 70 0.31 -3.67 -3.67
C SER A 70 0.67 -4.89 -4.55
N TYR A 71 -0.21 -5.32 -5.44
CA TYR A 71 0.11 -6.28 -6.50
C TYR A 71 1.05 -5.66 -7.55
N THR A 72 0.99 -4.34 -7.74
CA THR A 72 1.83 -3.57 -8.68
C THR A 72 3.00 -2.83 -8.02
N ARG A 73 2.89 -2.46 -6.74
CA ARG A 73 3.88 -1.70 -5.98
C ARG A 73 4.20 -2.41 -4.69
N ASP A 74 5.26 -3.21 -4.75
CA ASP A 74 5.83 -3.87 -3.59
C ASP A 74 6.41 -2.82 -2.62
N ARG A 75 5.56 -2.19 -1.81
CA ARG A 75 6.00 -1.29 -0.72
C ARG A 75 6.98 -2.00 0.22
N VAL A 76 6.86 -3.32 0.36
CA VAL A 76 7.79 -4.17 1.13
C VAL A 76 9.18 -4.25 0.47
N ILE A 77 9.28 -4.21 -0.86
CA ILE A 77 10.59 -4.18 -1.54
C ILE A 77 11.20 -2.78 -1.45
N VAL A 78 10.39 -1.72 -1.50
CA VAL A 78 10.90 -0.33 -1.46
C VAL A 78 11.49 0.04 -0.09
N ASP A 79 10.99 -0.56 0.99
CA ASP A 79 11.53 -0.31 2.34
C ASP A 79 12.88 -0.99 2.61
N ASP A 80 13.14 -2.14 1.98
CA ASP A 80 14.45 -2.82 2.02
C ASP A 80 15.50 -2.14 1.11
N ILE A 81 15.07 -1.22 0.24
CA ILE A 81 15.96 -0.46 -0.64
C ILE A 81 16.62 0.69 0.15
N PRO A 82 17.95 0.85 0.03
CA PRO A 82 18.68 1.96 0.66
C PRO A 82 18.08 3.32 0.31
N VAL A 83 18.07 4.23 1.29
CA VAL A 83 17.50 5.59 1.17
C VAL A 83 18.02 6.34 -0.07
N ALA A 84 19.29 6.14 -0.44
CA ALA A 84 19.90 6.77 -1.62
C ALA A 84 19.24 6.32 -2.95
N VAL A 85 18.89 5.04 -3.06
CA VAL A 85 18.25 4.49 -4.28
C VAL A 85 16.79 4.89 -4.34
N ARG A 86 16.09 4.89 -3.19
CA ARG A 86 14.71 5.38 -3.07
C ARG A 86 14.58 6.85 -3.48
N SER A 87 15.50 7.68 -2.99
CA SER A 87 15.62 9.10 -3.36
C SER A 87 15.77 9.29 -4.88
N LYS A 88 16.65 8.51 -5.51
CA LYS A 88 16.88 8.59 -6.97
C LYS A 88 15.70 8.09 -7.81
N MET A 89 15.00 7.06 -7.33
CA MET A 89 13.76 6.58 -7.95
C MET A 89 12.66 7.64 -7.88
N SER A 90 12.42 8.23 -6.70
CA SER A 90 11.43 9.30 -6.53
C SER A 90 11.73 10.49 -7.44
N GLN A 91 13.00 10.92 -7.53
CA GLN A 91 13.41 11.96 -8.48
C GLN A 91 13.05 11.59 -9.91
N THR A 92 13.38 10.39 -10.37
CA THR A 92 13.15 10.00 -11.76
C THR A 92 11.64 9.88 -12.09
N LEU A 93 10.83 9.46 -11.13
CA LEU A 93 9.38 9.28 -11.32
C LEU A 93 8.59 10.59 -11.23
N TYR A 94 8.95 11.49 -10.31
CA TYR A 94 8.12 12.63 -9.96
C TYR A 94 8.67 13.99 -10.39
N LEU A 95 9.96 14.11 -10.75
CA LEU A 95 10.54 15.38 -11.16
C LEU A 95 9.81 15.99 -12.37
N ASP A 96 9.52 15.17 -13.38
CA ASP A 96 8.79 15.58 -14.58
C ASP A 96 7.31 15.92 -14.30
N MET A 97 6.72 15.32 -13.27
CA MET A 97 5.37 15.65 -12.82
C MET A 97 5.34 17.00 -12.12
N VAL A 98 6.27 17.22 -11.18
CA VAL A 98 6.36 18.45 -10.38
C VAL A 98 6.75 19.64 -11.25
N SER A 99 7.63 19.46 -12.24
CA SER A 99 8.04 20.52 -13.17
C SER A 99 6.90 21.03 -14.07
N ARG A 100 5.92 20.17 -14.36
CA ARG A 100 4.71 20.53 -15.13
C ARG A 100 3.68 21.32 -14.32
N VAL A 101 3.76 21.29 -12.99
CA VAL A 101 2.82 22.03 -12.14
C VAL A 101 3.11 23.52 -12.26
N GLY A 102 2.10 24.30 -12.64
CA GLY A 102 2.25 25.74 -12.89
C GLY A 102 2.80 26.54 -11.70
N LEU A 103 2.59 26.06 -10.47
CA LEU A 103 3.11 26.66 -9.24
C LEU A 103 4.65 26.70 -9.18
N PHE A 104 5.33 25.72 -9.78
CA PHE A 104 6.80 25.59 -9.72
C PHE A 104 7.50 26.01 -11.01
N ARG A 105 6.79 26.70 -11.92
CA ARG A 105 7.34 27.12 -13.21
C ARG A 105 8.43 28.19 -12.99
N GLY A 106 9.64 27.89 -13.44
CA GLY A 106 10.80 28.79 -13.30
C GLY A 106 11.64 28.59 -12.04
N CYS A 107 11.32 27.60 -11.21
CA CYS A 107 12.19 27.16 -10.12
C CYS A 107 13.43 26.40 -10.65
N SER A 108 14.51 26.38 -9.87
CA SER A 108 15.70 25.60 -10.20
C SER A 108 15.47 24.09 -10.03
N ASP A 109 16.18 23.28 -10.81
CA ASP A 109 16.10 21.82 -10.71
C ASP A 109 16.50 21.28 -9.33
N ASP A 110 17.39 21.99 -8.63
CA ASP A 110 17.77 21.64 -7.25
C ASP A 110 16.61 21.81 -6.27
N PHE A 111 15.85 22.90 -6.41
CA PHE A 111 14.65 23.15 -5.59
C PHE A 111 13.56 22.11 -5.86
N LEU A 112 13.31 21.78 -7.13
CA LEU A 112 12.37 20.73 -7.52
C LEU A 112 12.80 19.37 -6.97
N SER A 113 14.10 19.07 -7.02
CA SER A 113 14.66 17.84 -6.46
C SER A 113 14.40 17.74 -4.96
N GLN A 114 14.56 18.83 -4.20
CA GLN A 114 14.26 18.85 -2.77
C GLN A 114 12.76 18.63 -2.47
N ILE A 115 11.86 19.17 -3.29
CA ILE A 115 10.41 18.93 -3.16
C ILE A 115 10.09 17.45 -3.38
N VAL A 116 10.64 16.86 -4.45
CA VAL A 116 10.38 15.45 -4.80
C VAL A 116 10.84 14.50 -3.69
N LEU A 117 11.92 14.84 -2.97
CA LEU A 117 12.39 14.04 -1.83
C LEU A 117 11.44 14.05 -0.63
N LYS A 118 10.63 15.10 -0.49
CA LYS A 118 9.62 15.23 0.57
C LYS A 118 8.23 14.80 0.13
N LEU A 119 8.08 14.33 -1.11
CA LEU A 119 6.79 13.90 -1.64
C LEU A 119 6.37 12.57 -0.99
N HIS A 120 5.13 12.51 -0.52
CA HIS A 120 4.52 11.32 0.02
C HIS A 120 3.35 10.88 -0.86
N GLU A 121 3.35 9.61 -1.27
CA GLU A 121 2.28 9.03 -2.09
C GLU A 121 1.10 8.59 -1.22
N GLU A 122 -0.06 9.19 -1.47
CA GLU A 122 -1.32 8.85 -0.84
C GLU A 122 -2.37 8.47 -1.91
N PHE A 123 -3.19 7.47 -1.60
CA PHE A 123 -4.23 6.95 -2.49
C PHE A 123 -5.59 7.20 -1.89
N PHE A 124 -6.48 7.81 -2.66
CA PHE A 124 -7.85 8.11 -2.27
C PHE A 124 -8.83 7.32 -3.12
N LEU A 125 -9.92 6.86 -2.51
CA LEU A 125 -11.03 6.19 -3.19
C LEU A 125 -11.94 7.21 -3.90
N PRO A 126 -12.65 6.78 -4.96
CA PRO A 126 -13.71 7.60 -5.52
C PRO A 126 -14.80 7.86 -4.46
N GLY A 127 -15.10 9.14 -4.21
CA GLY A 127 -16.12 9.57 -3.25
C GLY A 127 -15.58 9.94 -1.85
N GLU A 128 -14.27 9.81 -1.60
CA GLU A 128 -13.66 10.37 -0.39
C GLU A 128 -13.47 11.89 -0.53
N VAL A 129 -13.77 12.61 0.56
CA VAL A 129 -13.51 14.05 0.66
C VAL A 129 -12.06 14.24 1.07
N ILE A 130 -11.23 14.76 0.17
CA ILE A 130 -9.81 15.01 0.41
C ILE A 130 -9.60 16.30 1.22
N LEU A 131 -10.34 17.35 0.86
CA LEU A 131 -10.26 18.68 1.46
C LEU A 131 -11.67 19.23 1.71
N GLU A 132 -11.90 19.75 2.90
CA GLU A 132 -13.16 20.37 3.29
C GLU A 132 -13.00 21.88 3.48
N GLN A 133 -13.97 22.65 2.99
CA GLN A 133 -13.96 24.11 3.06
C GLN A 133 -13.93 24.58 4.52
N GLY A 134 -13.01 25.49 4.85
CA GLY A 134 -12.85 26.01 6.21
C GLY A 134 -11.86 25.23 7.09
N THR A 135 -11.31 24.11 6.58
CA THR A 135 -10.26 23.38 7.28
C THR A 135 -8.90 24.04 7.04
N VAL A 136 -8.14 24.26 8.12
CA VAL A 136 -6.74 24.71 8.03
C VAL A 136 -5.90 23.56 7.52
N VAL A 137 -5.15 23.78 6.44
CA VAL A 137 -4.28 22.78 5.83
C VAL A 137 -2.83 23.23 5.81
N ASP A 138 -1.96 22.34 6.30
CA ASP A 138 -0.50 22.52 6.32
C ASP A 138 0.21 21.81 5.15
N GLN A 139 -0.55 21.24 4.21
CA GLN A 139 -0.02 20.38 3.14
C GLN A 139 -0.56 20.76 1.77
N ILE A 140 0.25 20.50 0.73
CA ILE A 140 -0.10 20.71 -0.67
C ILE A 140 -0.25 19.35 -1.34
N TYR A 141 -1.38 19.16 -2.02
CA TYR A 141 -1.65 17.96 -2.79
C TYR A 141 -1.38 18.21 -4.28
N ILE A 142 -0.68 17.27 -4.91
CA ILE A 142 -0.43 17.25 -6.36
C ILE A 142 -1.10 16.01 -6.92
N VAL A 143 -2.01 16.20 -7.89
CA VAL A 143 -2.72 15.09 -8.51
C VAL A 143 -1.80 14.42 -9.53
N ALA A 144 -1.30 13.24 -9.17
CA ALA A 144 -0.47 12.42 -10.03
C ALA A 144 -1.28 11.69 -11.11
N HIS A 145 -2.39 11.08 -10.72
CA HIS A 145 -3.26 10.29 -11.59
C HIS A 145 -4.68 10.28 -11.01
N GLY A 146 -5.69 10.48 -11.87
CA GLY A 146 -7.10 10.52 -11.48
C GLY A 146 -7.75 11.87 -11.77
N CYS A 147 -8.96 12.05 -11.25
CA CYS A 147 -9.74 13.27 -11.38
C CYS A 147 -10.33 13.66 -10.03
N LEU A 148 -10.35 14.96 -9.74
CA LEU A 148 -10.98 15.52 -8.56
C LEU A 148 -12.21 16.34 -8.97
N VAL A 149 -13.23 16.31 -8.13
CA VAL A 149 -14.41 17.15 -8.26
C VAL A 149 -14.38 18.18 -7.15
N LEU A 150 -14.44 19.46 -7.53
CA LEU A 150 -14.54 20.56 -6.59
C LEU A 150 -16.01 20.86 -6.35
N PHE A 151 -16.42 20.83 -5.08
CA PHE A 151 -17.75 21.25 -4.66
C PHE A 151 -17.62 22.63 -4.00
N PHE A 152 -18.23 23.63 -4.63
CA PHE A 152 -18.35 24.96 -4.03
C PHE A 152 -19.74 25.07 -3.39
N THR A 153 -19.79 25.14 -2.07
CA THR A 153 -20.98 25.59 -1.35
C THR A 153 -20.97 27.11 -1.34
N GLU A 154 -21.77 27.73 -2.22
CA GLU A 154 -22.07 29.15 -2.15
C GLU A 154 -22.80 29.40 -0.82
N THR A 155 -22.07 29.85 0.20
CA THR A 155 -22.66 30.55 1.33
C THR A 155 -23.29 31.82 0.78
N ARG A 156 -24.61 31.80 0.54
CA ARG A 156 -25.41 33.01 0.40
C ARG A 156 -25.29 33.75 1.73
N ASP A 157 -24.42 34.75 1.74
CA ASP A 157 -24.42 35.79 2.76
C ASP A 157 -25.81 36.44 2.81
N PHE A 158 -26.42 36.46 4.00
CA PHE A 158 -27.65 37.20 4.32
C PHE A 158 -27.35 38.66 4.60
#